data_AF-A0A7C1L237-F1
#
_entry.id   AF-A0A7C1L237-F1
#
_cell.length_a   1.000
_cell.length_b   1.000
_cell.length_c   1.000
_cell.angle_alpha   90.00
_cell.angle_beta   90.00
_cell.angle_gamma   90.00
#
_symmetry.space_group_name_H-M   'P 1'
#
loop_
_entity.id
_entity.type
_entity.pdbx_description
1 polymer ?
#
loop_
_entity_poly.entity_id
_entity_poly.type
_entity_poly.pdbx_seq_one_letter_code
_entity_poly.pdbx_strand_id
1 'polypeptide(L)'
;MGYDIDFLSVGDGEKCGDAIALRFGNLYGDREEQTVIVIDGGFRKSGEALVKHIKEYYNTTKINLVVSTHPDSDHISGLHIVLEEMDVDCLWMHQPWNHTDDISKLFVDGRVTDNSVREKLQK
;
A
#
# COMPACT_ATOMS: atom_id res chain seq x y z
N MET A 1 4.58 -0.38 25.79
CA MET A 1 4.86 -0.26 24.34
C MET A 1 5.11 -1.66 23.81
N GLY A 2 4.31 -2.10 22.84
CA GLY A 2 4.46 -3.39 22.16
C GLY A 2 4.32 -3.21 20.65
N TYR A 3 4.64 -4.26 19.90
CA TYR A 3 4.48 -4.28 18.44
C TYR A 3 4.15 -5.69 17.95
N ASP A 4 3.34 -5.75 16.90
CA ASP A 4 3.01 -6.93 16.10
C ASP A 4 3.41 -6.64 14.65
N ILE A 5 4.00 -7.63 13.98
CA ILE A 5 4.30 -7.60 12.54
C ILE A 5 3.86 -8.93 11.95
N ASP A 6 2.86 -8.89 11.09
CA ASP A 6 2.23 -10.06 10.50
C ASP A 6 2.48 -10.08 8.99
N PHE A 7 3.21 -11.09 8.53
CA PHE A 7 3.41 -11.38 7.11
C PHE A 7 2.34 -12.37 6.67
N LEU A 8 1.42 -11.93 5.82
CA LEU A 8 0.36 -12.78 5.30
C LEU A 8 0.83 -13.51 4.05
N SER A 9 0.35 -14.73 3.86
CA SER A 9 0.62 -15.51 2.66
C SER A 9 0.03 -14.82 1.42
N VAL A 10 0.84 -14.67 0.39
CA VAL A 10 0.43 -14.12 -0.90
C VAL A 10 0.59 -15.15 -2.00
N GLY A 11 -0.44 -15.29 -2.83
CA GLY A 11 -0.44 -16.18 -3.99
C GLY A 11 -0.52 -17.67 -3.64
N ASP A 12 0.01 -18.49 -4.53
CA ASP A 12 -0.05 -19.97 -4.53
C ASP A 12 1.35 -20.61 -4.59
N GLY A 13 2.41 -19.82 -4.43
CA GLY A 13 3.81 -20.25 -4.47
C GLY A 13 4.51 -20.03 -5.81
N GLU A 14 3.77 -19.96 -6.93
CA GLU A 14 4.32 -19.56 -8.24
C GLU A 14 4.22 -18.05 -8.48
N LYS A 15 3.20 -17.42 -7.89
CA LYS A 15 3.04 -15.97 -7.84
C LYS A 15 3.34 -15.46 -6.45
N CYS A 16 4.29 -14.55 -6.34
CA CYS A 16 4.68 -13.89 -5.11
C CYS A 16 4.12 -12.45 -5.07
N GLY A 17 4.21 -11.83 -3.90
CA GLY A 17 3.82 -10.45 -3.63
C GLY A 17 3.88 -10.24 -2.11
N ASP A 18 3.67 -9.00 -1.67
CA ASP A 18 3.76 -8.65 -0.25
C ASP A 18 2.41 -8.21 0.31
N ALA A 19 2.08 -8.68 1.51
CA ALA A 19 0.89 -8.30 2.26
C ALA A 19 1.24 -8.31 3.75
N ILE A 20 1.47 -7.12 4.32
CA ILE A 20 2.01 -6.99 5.68
C ILE A 20 1.11 -6.08 6.51
N ALA A 21 0.73 -6.56 7.69
CA ALA A 21 0.07 -5.74 8.70
C ALA A 21 1.03 -5.50 9.87
N LEU A 22 1.06 -4.26 10.37
CA LEU A 22 1.88 -3.87 11.51
C LEU A 22 1.01 -3.11 12.50
N ARG A 23 1.20 -3.37 13.79
CA ARG A 23 0.57 -2.60 14.87
C ARG A 23 1.57 -2.32 15.97
N PHE A 24 1.63 -1.10 16.47
CA PHE A 24 2.49 -0.76 17.61
C PHE A 24 1.88 0.31 18.51
N GLY A 25 2.41 0.44 19.73
CA GLY A 25 1.95 1.43 20.73
C GLY A 25 1.58 0.78 22.05
N ASN A 26 0.53 1.27 22.71
CA ASN A 26 -0.02 0.64 23.90
C ASN A 26 -1.04 -0.45 23.51
N LEU A 27 -0.57 -1.67 23.28
CA LEU A 27 -1.43 -2.78 22.80
C LEU A 27 -2.48 -3.24 23.83
N TYR A 28 -2.33 -2.86 25.10
CA TYR A 28 -3.30 -3.13 26.17
C TYR A 28 -4.13 -1.89 26.53
N GLY A 29 -3.89 -0.76 25.86
CA GLY A 29 -4.61 0.49 26.02
C GLY A 29 -5.74 0.66 25.01
N ASP A 30 -6.26 1.87 24.93
CA ASP A 30 -7.34 2.22 24.01
C ASP A 30 -6.85 2.26 22.55
N ARG A 31 -7.78 2.23 21.59
CA ARG A 31 -7.45 2.15 20.16
C ARG A 31 -6.58 3.32 19.71
N GLU A 32 -6.80 4.51 20.26
CA GLU A 32 -6.11 5.76 19.94
C GLU A 32 -4.63 5.74 20.32
N GLU A 33 -4.24 4.86 21.25
CA GLU A 33 -2.86 4.65 21.66
C GLU A 33 -2.11 3.65 20.77
N GLN A 34 -2.77 3.16 19.71
CA GLN A 34 -2.24 2.17 18.78
C GLN A 34 -2.11 2.79 17.39
N THR A 35 -1.03 2.45 16.69
CA THR A 35 -0.83 2.78 15.27
C THR A 35 -0.89 1.50 14.47
N VAL A 36 -1.74 1.47 13.44
CA VAL A 36 -1.86 0.35 12.50
C VAL A 36 -1.38 0.80 11.12
N ILE A 37 -0.48 0.02 10.54
CA ILE A 37 0.09 0.24 9.22
C ILE A 37 -0.14 -1.01 8.37
N VAL A 38 -0.42 -0.81 7.08
CA VAL A 38 -0.40 -1.87 6.07
C VAL A 38 0.67 -1.53 5.04
N ILE A 39 1.51 -2.51 4.69
CA ILE A 39 2.50 -2.40 3.61
C ILE A 39 2.16 -3.45 2.56
N ASP A 40 1.78 -2.96 1.38
CA ASP A 40 1.23 -3.73 0.26
C ASP A 40 0.03 -4.62 0.63
N GLY A 41 -0.68 -5.09 -0.40
CA GLY A 41 -1.92 -5.86 -0.24
C GLY A 41 -1.87 -7.24 -0.89
N GLY A 42 -0.79 -7.57 -1.60
CA GLY A 42 -0.71 -8.75 -2.42
C GLY A 42 -1.79 -8.77 -3.51
N PHE A 43 -2.28 -9.98 -3.80
CA PHE A 43 -3.48 -10.17 -4.63
C PHE A 43 -4.76 -9.88 -3.85
N ARG A 44 -5.88 -9.78 -4.56
CA ARG A 44 -7.22 -9.56 -3.97
C ARG A 44 -7.53 -10.44 -2.75
N LYS A 45 -7.28 -11.75 -2.84
CA LYS A 45 -7.51 -12.69 -1.72
C LYS A 45 -6.64 -12.38 -0.50
N SER A 46 -5.41 -11.91 -0.72
CA SER A 46 -4.51 -11.48 0.34
C SER A 46 -4.99 -10.18 0.98
N GLY A 47 -5.53 -9.25 0.19
CA GLY A 47 -6.21 -8.05 0.70
C GLY A 47 -7.43 -8.39 1.57
N GLU A 48 -8.28 -9.32 1.12
CA GLU A 48 -9.42 -9.83 1.91
C GLU A 48 -8.93 -10.46 3.24
N ALA A 49 -7.83 -11.23 3.19
CA ALA A 49 -7.21 -11.81 4.38
C ALA A 49 -6.62 -10.76 5.33
N LEU A 50 -5.98 -9.70 4.80
CA LEU A 50 -5.47 -8.57 5.59
C LEU A 50 -6.60 -7.86 6.34
N VAL A 51 -7.68 -7.52 5.62
CA VAL A 51 -8.86 -6.87 6.22
C VAL A 51 -9.44 -7.72 7.34
N LYS A 52 -9.60 -9.03 7.08
CA LYS A 52 -10.07 -9.97 8.10
C LYS A 52 -9.12 -10.03 9.30
N HIS A 53 -7.81 -10.14 9.06
CA HIS A 53 -6.79 -10.23 10.12
C HIS A 53 -6.81 -8.99 11.02
N ILE A 54 -6.85 -7.79 10.44
CA ILE A 54 -6.88 -6.54 11.22
C ILE A 54 -8.18 -6.44 12.03
N LYS A 55 -9.33 -6.79 11.44
CA LYS A 55 -10.62 -6.79 12.15
C LYS A 55 -10.63 -7.80 13.32
N GLU A 56 -10.08 -9.00 13.12
CA GLU A 56 -10.11 -10.09 14.10
C GLU A 56 -9.06 -9.94 15.20
N TYR A 57 -7.80 -9.67 14.84
CA TYR A 57 -6.67 -9.68 15.77
C TYR A 57 -6.30 -8.30 16.28
N TYR A 58 -6.51 -7.25 15.47
CA TYR A 58 -6.27 -5.87 15.91
C TYR A 58 -7.53 -5.19 16.45
N ASN A 59 -8.70 -5.81 16.27
CA ASN A 59 -10.00 -5.34 16.74
C ASN A 59 -10.30 -3.90 16.30
N THR A 60 -10.03 -3.59 15.03
CA THR A 60 -10.26 -2.26 14.47
C THR A 60 -10.52 -2.29 12.97
N THR A 61 -11.17 -1.24 12.47
CA THR A 61 -11.29 -0.94 11.03
C THR A 61 -10.42 0.23 10.60
N LYS A 62 -9.76 0.92 11.54
CA LYS A 62 -8.95 2.10 11.26
C LYS A 62 -7.51 1.71 10.95
N ILE A 63 -6.98 2.21 9.85
CA ILE A 63 -5.57 2.07 9.45
C ILE A 63 -4.99 3.48 9.33
N ASN A 64 -3.91 3.73 10.07
CA ASN A 64 -3.29 5.05 10.11
C ASN A 64 -2.46 5.34 8.86
N LEU A 65 -1.87 4.29 8.28
CA LEU A 65 -1.07 4.42 7.06
C LEU A 65 -1.15 3.15 6.23
N VAL A 66 -1.45 3.31 4.95
CA VAL A 66 -1.21 2.29 3.93
C VAL A 66 0.00 2.72 3.11
N VAL A 67 0.92 1.80 2.85
CA VAL A 67 2.09 2.02 1.99
C VAL A 67 1.99 1.10 0.79
N SER A 68 1.99 1.69 -0.41
CA SER A 68 2.20 0.98 -1.68
C SER A 68 3.66 1.13 -2.08
N THR A 69 4.40 0.02 -2.08
CA THR A 69 5.84 0.03 -2.38
C THR A 69 6.10 0.32 -3.86
N HIS A 70 5.32 -0.28 -4.76
CA HIS A 70 5.39 -0.09 -6.21
C HIS A 70 4.06 -0.47 -6.88
N PRO A 71 3.82 -0.07 -8.15
CA PRO A 71 2.50 -0.16 -8.76
C PRO A 71 2.14 -1.53 -9.35
N ASP A 72 2.96 -2.56 -9.13
CA ASP A 72 2.76 -3.85 -9.77
C ASP A 72 1.49 -4.53 -9.24
N SER A 73 0.80 -5.23 -10.15
CA SER A 73 -0.55 -5.73 -9.91
C SER A 73 -0.65 -6.76 -8.79
N ASP A 74 0.44 -7.48 -8.52
CA ASP A 74 0.62 -8.45 -7.45
C ASP A 74 0.87 -7.81 -6.07
N HIS A 75 0.97 -6.49 -6.00
CA HIS A 75 1.07 -5.72 -4.75
C HIS A 75 -0.16 -4.80 -4.54
N ILE A 76 -0.67 -4.16 -5.60
CA ILE A 76 -1.78 -3.18 -5.51
C ILE A 76 -3.17 -3.83 -5.47
N SER A 77 -3.37 -5.00 -6.08
CA SER A 77 -4.71 -5.57 -6.23
C SER A 77 -5.40 -5.83 -4.89
N GLY A 78 -4.65 -6.20 -3.86
CA GLY A 78 -5.20 -6.34 -2.50
C GLY A 78 -5.36 -5.01 -1.76
N LEU A 79 -4.53 -4.00 -2.06
CA LEU A 79 -4.66 -2.67 -1.43
C LEU A 79 -5.98 -1.99 -1.80
N HIS A 80 -6.50 -2.24 -3.01
CA HIS A 80 -7.85 -1.82 -3.39
C HIS A 80 -8.89 -2.28 -2.36
N ILE A 81 -8.86 -3.55 -1.95
CA ILE A 81 -9.81 -4.10 -0.96
C ILE A 81 -9.63 -3.42 0.40
N VAL A 82 -8.38 -3.20 0.81
CA VAL A 82 -8.07 -2.49 2.07
C VAL A 82 -8.64 -1.07 2.06
N LEU A 83 -8.45 -0.32 0.97
CA LEU A 83 -8.92 1.06 0.82
C LEU A 83 -10.45 1.17 0.74
N GLU A 84 -11.14 0.16 0.20
CA GLU A 84 -12.61 0.14 0.14
C GLU A 84 -13.27 -0.28 1.46
N GLU A 85 -12.66 -1.21 2.20
CA GLU A 85 -13.30 -1.84 3.37
C GLU A 85 -12.84 -1.31 4.73
N MET A 86 -11.79 -0.49 4.77
CA MET A 86 -11.19 0.03 6.00
C MET A 86 -11.19 1.57 6.02
N ASP A 87 -11.15 2.15 7.21
CA ASP A 87 -11.01 3.59 7.41
C ASP A 87 -9.53 3.96 7.38
N VAL A 88 -9.04 4.41 6.22
CA VAL A 88 -7.63 4.70 5.96
C VAL A 88 -7.37 6.21 6.06
N ASP A 89 -6.55 6.61 7.03
CA ASP A 89 -6.18 8.02 7.24
C ASP A 89 -5.24 8.55 6.14
N CYS A 90 -4.31 7.71 5.68
CA CYS A 90 -3.28 8.13 4.72
C CYS A 90 -2.82 6.96 3.84
N LEU A 91 -2.64 7.24 2.55
CA LEU A 91 -1.97 6.36 1.60
C LEU A 91 -0.66 7.00 1.16
N TRP A 92 0.45 6.31 1.40
CA TRP A 92 1.74 6.61 0.80
C TRP A 92 1.92 5.75 -0.44
N MET A 93 2.15 6.42 -1.56
CA MET A 93 2.48 5.78 -2.83
C MET A 93 3.48 6.66 -3.55
N HIS A 94 4.32 6.05 -4.38
CA HIS A 94 5.17 6.84 -5.26
C HIS A 94 4.29 7.63 -6.25
N GLN A 95 4.66 8.88 -6.49
CA GLN A 95 3.98 9.77 -7.43
C GLN A 95 4.96 10.15 -8.55
N PRO A 96 5.19 9.26 -9.55
CA PRO A 96 6.21 9.46 -10.59
C PRO A 96 6.09 10.80 -11.34
N TRP A 97 4.87 11.32 -11.48
CA TRP A 97 4.60 12.60 -12.15
C TRP A 97 5.25 13.82 -11.48
N ASN A 98 5.63 13.72 -10.20
CA ASN A 98 6.38 14.77 -9.50
C ASN A 98 7.88 14.76 -9.81
N HIS A 99 8.37 13.77 -10.57
CA HIS A 99 9.81 13.50 -10.80
C HIS A 99 10.17 13.42 -12.29
N THR A 100 9.54 14.25 -13.12
CA THR A 100 9.71 14.20 -14.58
C THR A 100 10.71 15.21 -15.13
N ASP A 101 11.41 15.95 -14.28
CA ASP A 101 12.38 16.94 -14.73
C ASP A 101 13.52 16.23 -15.48
N ASP A 102 13.90 16.77 -16.64
CA ASP A 102 14.94 16.25 -17.53
C ASP A 102 14.67 14.86 -18.16
N ILE A 103 13.51 14.26 -17.91
CA ILE A 103 13.18 12.91 -18.42
C ILE A 103 13.13 12.88 -19.96
N SER A 104 12.76 13.99 -20.60
CA SER A 104 12.75 14.15 -22.06
C SER A 104 14.12 13.91 -22.69
N LYS A 105 15.22 14.17 -21.98
CA LYS A 105 16.59 13.93 -22.46
C LYS A 105 16.90 12.45 -22.67
N LEU A 106 16.12 11.56 -22.07
CA LEU A 106 16.26 10.11 -22.21
C LEU A 106 15.59 9.58 -23.49
N PHE A 107 14.82 10.40 -24.20
CA PHE A 107 14.13 10.01 -25.41
C PHE A 107 14.78 10.65 -26.65
N VAL A 108 14.94 9.84 -27.71
CA VAL A 108 15.43 10.32 -29.01
C VAL A 108 14.36 11.13 -29.76
N ASP A 109 13.08 10.86 -29.47
CA ASP A 109 11.95 11.57 -30.07
C ASP A 109 11.74 12.94 -29.41
N GLY A 110 12.11 14.01 -30.13
CA GLY A 110 11.97 15.40 -29.66
C GLY A 110 10.53 15.88 -29.42
N ARG A 111 9.51 15.04 -29.69
CA ARG A 111 8.12 15.32 -29.31
C ARG A 111 7.83 14.98 -27.84
N VAL A 112 8.69 14.17 -27.20
CA VAL A 112 8.55 13.83 -25.77
C VAL A 112 9.10 14.98 -24.94
N THR A 113 8.22 15.65 -24.21
CA THR A 113 8.57 16.72 -23.26
C THR A 113 8.34 16.25 -21.83
N ASP A 114 9.04 16.85 -20.87
CA ASP A 114 8.87 16.56 -19.44
C ASP A 114 7.40 16.70 -19.01
N ASN A 115 6.72 17.75 -19.49
CA ASN A 115 5.29 17.97 -19.25
C ASN A 115 4.42 16.86 -19.86
N SER A 116 4.71 16.41 -21.09
CA SER A 116 3.94 15.33 -21.71
C SER A 116 4.07 13.99 -20.97
N VAL A 117 5.24 13.73 -20.35
CA VAL A 117 5.45 12.53 -19.53
C VAL A 117 4.74 12.66 -18.19
N ARG A 118 4.81 13.82 -17.55
CA ARG A 118 4.08 14.14 -16.32
C ARG A 118 2.58 13.90 -16.46
N GLU A 119 1.98 14.49 -17.49
CA GLU A 119 0.54 14.35 -17.76
C GLU A 119 0.13 12.91 -18.08
N LYS A 120 1.02 12.11 -18.67
CA LYS A 120 0.74 10.69 -18.93
C LYS A 120 0.81 9.84 -17.67
N LEU A 121 1.77 10.10 -16.77
CA LEU A 121 1.96 9.33 -15.54
C LEU A 121 0.92 9.64 -14.47
N GLN A 122 0.32 10.83 -14.52
CA GLN A 122 -0.71 11.25 -13.55
C GLN A 122 -2.11 10.71 -13.88
N LYS A 123 -2.33 10.25 -15.12
CA LYS A 123 -3.61 9.71 -15.60
C LYS A 123 -3.76 8.24 -15.26
#